data_AF-A0A0F7K1M7-F1
#
_entry.id   AF-A0A0F7K1M7-F1
#
_cell.length_a   1.000
_cell.length_b   1.000
_cell.length_c   1.000
_cell.angle_alpha   90.00
_cell.angle_beta   90.00
_cell.angle_gamma   90.00
#
_symmetry.space_group_name_H-M   'P 1'
#
loop_
_entity.id
_entity.type
_entity.pdbx_description
1 polymer ?
#
loop_
_entity_poly.entity_id
_entity_poly.type
_entity_poly.pdbx_seq_one_letter_code
_entity_poly.pdbx_strand_id
1 'polypeptide(L)'
;MDNEYRIDSILLDFGGTAVTLNQLRIGWYQYDSDFSMAAYTGGGSTNLSSMEYSDLTSNGWTTVGSYYNNGSGTASVNSGEVASSYWLISALNPFLGGTSSSGSYANDFFKLKSVAGFAAPPPPPSTSVPEPSTLLLLGGALLIMTMRARKAGQGDSGLALQA
;
A
#
# COMPACT_ATOMS: atom_id res chain seq x y z
N MET A 1 25.97 4.11 -7.78
CA MET A 1 25.60 2.98 -6.94
C MET A 1 26.40 1.82 -7.46
N ASP A 2 27.07 1.14 -6.55
CA ASP A 2 27.81 -0.08 -6.81
C ASP A 2 27.78 -1.02 -5.61
N ASN A 3 28.32 -2.21 -5.82
CA ASN A 3 28.46 -3.27 -4.82
C ASN A 3 29.86 -3.91 -4.85
N GLU A 4 30.90 -3.22 -5.33
CA GLU A 4 32.24 -3.82 -5.46
C GLU A 4 32.88 -4.08 -4.09
N TYR A 5 32.72 -3.14 -3.15
CA TYR A 5 33.24 -3.27 -1.77
C TYR A 5 32.14 -3.15 -0.70
N ARG A 6 31.11 -2.35 -1.00
CA ARG A 6 29.95 -2.10 -0.15
C ARG A 6 28.75 -1.91 -1.05
N ILE A 7 27.57 -2.27 -0.55
CA ILE A 7 26.34 -2.13 -1.32
C ILE A 7 25.78 -0.72 -1.11
N ASP A 8 25.82 0.08 -2.16
CA ASP A 8 25.17 1.37 -2.21
C ASP A 8 23.65 1.23 -2.34
N SER A 9 22.94 2.14 -1.67
CA SER A 9 21.48 2.27 -1.75
C SER A 9 21.02 3.71 -1.83
N ILE A 10 19.84 3.89 -2.40
CA ILE A 10 19.05 5.12 -2.38
C ILE A 10 17.71 4.81 -1.70
N LEU A 11 17.37 5.62 -0.70
CA LEU A 11 16.03 5.67 -0.13
C LEU A 11 15.21 6.74 -0.85
N LEU A 12 14.06 6.35 -1.37
CA LEU A 12 13.04 7.24 -1.89
C LEU A 12 11.94 7.37 -0.84
N ASP A 13 11.60 8.60 -0.48
CA ASP A 13 10.52 8.96 0.42
C ASP A 13 9.49 9.82 -0.31
N PHE A 14 8.25 9.32 -0.40
CA PHE A 14 7.12 9.98 -1.05
C PHE A 14 6.20 10.71 -0.04
N GLY A 15 6.70 11.00 1.17
CA GLY A 15 6.02 11.84 2.16
C GLY A 15 4.69 11.26 2.66
N GLY A 16 4.60 9.93 2.74
CA GLY A 16 3.38 9.22 3.14
C GLY A 16 2.41 8.92 1.99
N THR A 17 2.68 9.39 0.77
CA THR A 17 1.89 9.00 -0.41
C THR A 17 2.25 7.58 -0.80
N ALA A 18 1.28 6.66 -0.82
CA ALA A 18 1.49 5.31 -1.32
C ALA A 18 1.70 5.35 -2.84
N VAL A 19 2.89 4.98 -3.30
CA VAL A 19 3.26 4.90 -4.71
C VAL A 19 3.57 3.46 -5.06
N THR A 20 2.93 2.95 -6.10
CA THR A 20 3.30 1.69 -6.76
C THR A 20 4.33 1.99 -7.83
N LEU A 21 5.61 1.90 -7.49
CA LEU A 21 6.69 2.03 -8.48
C LEU A 21 6.64 0.84 -9.43
N ASN A 22 6.62 1.08 -10.74
CA ASN A 22 6.55 0.04 -11.76
C ASN A 22 7.64 0.17 -12.83
N GLN A 23 8.38 1.28 -12.84
CA GLN A 23 9.46 1.53 -13.78
C GLN A 23 10.67 2.13 -13.07
N LEU A 24 11.84 1.61 -13.42
CA LEU A 24 13.13 2.15 -13.01
C LEU A 24 13.99 2.36 -14.25
N ARG A 25 14.63 3.52 -14.37
CA ARG A 25 15.48 3.83 -15.51
C ARG A 25 16.92 4.03 -15.09
N ILE A 26 17.82 3.29 -15.74
CA ILE A 26 19.27 3.44 -15.58
C ILE A 26 19.77 4.36 -16.69
N GLY A 27 20.53 5.39 -16.31
CA GLY A 27 21.07 6.38 -17.24
C GLY A 27 22.45 6.02 -17.77
N TRP A 28 23.21 5.28 -16.97
CA TRP A 28 24.58 4.88 -17.26
C TRP A 28 24.93 3.67 -16.40
N TYR A 29 25.76 2.78 -16.94
CA TYR A 29 26.34 1.68 -16.19
C TYR A 29 27.74 1.31 -16.70
N GLN A 30 28.49 0.55 -15.92
CA GLN A 30 29.77 -0.05 -16.28
C GLN A 30 29.82 -1.48 -15.73
N TYR A 31 30.32 -2.42 -16.53
CA TYR A 31 30.28 -3.87 -16.28
C TYR A 31 28.85 -4.44 -16.30
N ASP A 32 28.10 -4.39 -15.19
CA ASP A 32 26.70 -4.77 -15.10
C ASP A 32 25.88 -3.70 -14.34
N SER A 33 24.61 -3.99 -14.11
CA SER A 33 23.64 -2.99 -13.65
C SER A 33 22.47 -3.63 -12.91
N ASP A 34 22.75 -4.73 -12.23
CA ASP A 34 21.78 -5.49 -11.49
C ASP A 34 21.47 -4.75 -10.19
N PHE A 35 20.21 -4.82 -9.79
CA PHE A 35 19.75 -4.06 -8.64
C PHE A 35 18.67 -4.81 -7.88
N SER A 36 18.57 -4.49 -6.60
CA SER A 36 17.54 -5.03 -5.71
C SER A 36 16.65 -3.90 -5.21
N MET A 37 15.39 -4.24 -4.94
CA MET A 37 14.39 -3.29 -4.50
C MET A 37 13.59 -3.84 -3.32
N ALA A 38 13.38 -2.99 -2.33
CA ALA A 38 12.52 -3.27 -1.17
C ALA A 38 11.56 -2.10 -0.95
N ALA A 39 10.41 -2.42 -0.37
CA ALA A 39 9.37 -1.48 -0.01
C ALA A 39 9.07 -1.59 1.47
N TYR A 40 8.88 -0.45 2.15
CA TYR A 40 8.39 -0.48 3.52
C TYR A 40 6.88 -0.79 3.51
N THR A 41 6.50 -1.90 4.11
CA THR A 41 5.11 -2.38 4.17
C THR A 41 4.47 -2.19 5.54
N GLY A 42 5.18 -1.54 6.47
CA GLY A 42 4.70 -1.30 7.83
C GLY A 42 5.23 -2.30 8.86
N GLY A 43 4.95 -2.03 10.14
CA GLY A 43 5.31 -2.92 11.24
C GLY A 43 6.68 -2.68 11.87
N GLY A 44 7.41 -1.63 11.48
CA GLY A 44 8.72 -1.31 12.04
C GLY A 44 9.12 0.15 11.84
N SER A 45 10.37 0.40 11.42
CA SER A 45 10.95 1.73 11.28
C SER A 45 11.55 1.95 9.89
N THR A 46 11.33 3.15 9.35
CA THR A 46 11.90 3.62 8.09
C THR A 46 13.25 4.34 8.28
N ASN A 47 13.68 4.56 9.52
CA ASN A 47 14.95 5.19 9.84
C ASN A 47 16.10 4.17 9.75
N LEU A 48 16.92 4.30 8.71
CA LEU A 48 18.01 3.37 8.39
C LEU A 48 19.35 3.68 9.09
N SER A 49 19.46 4.76 9.88
CA SER A 49 20.75 5.28 10.40
C SER A 49 21.52 4.34 11.33
N SER A 50 20.91 3.24 11.79
CA SER A 50 21.56 2.20 12.59
C SER A 50 21.07 0.81 12.23
N MET A 51 20.58 0.63 11.01
CA MET A 51 20.09 -0.65 10.51
C MET A 51 21.09 -1.25 9.53
N GLU A 52 21.33 -2.55 9.65
CA GLU A 52 21.97 -3.34 8.61
C GLU A 52 20.92 -3.88 7.63
N TYR A 53 21.35 -4.34 6.45
CA TYR A 53 20.42 -4.93 5.48
C TYR A 53 19.70 -6.17 6.04
N SER A 54 20.34 -6.93 6.93
CA SER A 54 19.73 -8.08 7.61
C SER A 54 18.60 -7.70 8.56
N ASP A 55 18.55 -6.44 9.01
CA ASP A 55 17.52 -5.96 9.94
C ASP A 55 16.26 -5.48 9.21
N LEU A 56 16.30 -5.32 7.89
CA LEU A 56 15.23 -4.72 7.12
C LEU A 56 13.91 -5.49 7.28
N THR A 57 13.94 -6.81 7.14
CA THR A 57 12.73 -7.64 7.24
C THR A 57 12.09 -7.58 8.63
N SER A 58 12.88 -7.57 9.71
CA SER A 58 12.35 -7.43 11.07
C SER A 58 11.82 -6.03 11.35
N ASN A 59 12.21 -5.04 10.54
CA ASN A 59 11.79 -3.64 10.64
C ASN A 59 10.74 -3.25 9.60
N GLY A 60 10.01 -4.21 9.02
CA GLY A 60 8.83 -3.93 8.19
C GLY A 60 9.14 -3.65 6.72
N TRP A 61 10.35 -3.94 6.27
CA TRP A 61 10.71 -3.88 4.86
C TRP A 61 10.50 -5.24 4.19
N THR A 62 9.86 -5.20 3.03
CA THR A 62 9.62 -6.38 2.20
C THR A 62 10.42 -6.27 0.93
N THR A 63 11.16 -7.33 0.60
CA THR A 63 11.83 -7.47 -0.69
C THR A 63 10.78 -7.52 -1.81
N VAL A 64 10.88 -6.59 -2.76
CA VAL A 64 9.97 -6.52 -3.91
C VAL A 64 10.54 -7.31 -5.09
N GLY A 65 11.86 -7.30 -5.27
CA GLY A 65 12.52 -8.11 -6.28
C GLY A 65 13.97 -7.71 -6.53
N SER A 66 14.65 -8.56 -7.28
CA SER A 66 15.97 -8.29 -7.86
C SER A 66 15.89 -8.42 -9.38
N TYR A 67 16.60 -7.53 -10.07
CA TYR A 67 16.49 -7.35 -11.52
C TYR A 67 17.88 -7.39 -12.13
N TYR A 68 18.02 -8.16 -13.20
CA TYR A 68 19.31 -8.54 -13.78
C TYR A 68 19.43 -8.10 -15.24
N ASN A 69 20.62 -7.69 -15.65
CA ASN A 69 21.03 -7.30 -16.99
C ASN A 69 20.17 -6.20 -17.63
N ASN A 70 19.77 -5.21 -16.82
CA ASN A 70 18.89 -4.14 -17.29
C ASN A 70 19.58 -3.11 -18.20
N GLY A 71 20.91 -2.98 -18.10
CA GLY A 71 21.72 -2.05 -18.87
C GLY A 71 21.25 -0.59 -18.74
N SER A 72 21.57 0.24 -19.74
CA SER A 72 21.04 1.60 -19.84
C SER A 72 19.65 1.57 -20.50
N GLY A 73 18.60 1.51 -19.70
CA GLY A 73 17.23 1.37 -20.20
C GLY A 73 16.18 1.54 -19.12
N THR A 74 14.91 1.33 -19.49
CA THR A 74 13.80 1.26 -18.54
C THR A 74 13.53 -0.20 -18.21
N ALA A 75 13.63 -0.55 -16.94
CA ALA A 75 13.24 -1.84 -16.38
C ALA A 75 11.81 -1.77 -15.85
N SER A 76 11.00 -2.76 -16.19
CA SER A 76 9.72 -3.00 -15.53
C SER A 76 9.98 -3.68 -14.19
N VAL A 77 9.46 -3.10 -13.11
CA VAL A 77 9.69 -3.55 -11.74
C VAL A 77 8.37 -3.78 -11.01
N ASN A 78 8.44 -4.39 -9.82
CA ASN A 78 7.31 -4.57 -8.90
C ASN A 78 6.07 -5.24 -9.54
N SER A 79 6.24 -6.43 -10.10
CA SER A 79 5.14 -7.19 -10.70
C SER A 79 4.03 -7.57 -9.70
N GLY A 80 4.33 -7.55 -8.40
CA GLY A 80 3.35 -7.74 -7.33
C GLY A 80 2.53 -6.50 -6.98
N GLU A 81 2.73 -5.38 -7.69
CA GLU A 81 2.01 -4.12 -7.51
C GLU A 81 2.04 -3.57 -6.07
N VAL A 82 3.13 -3.84 -5.34
CA VAL A 82 3.33 -3.34 -3.97
C VAL A 82 3.28 -1.82 -3.98
N ALA A 83 2.48 -1.23 -3.10
CA ALA A 83 2.42 0.21 -2.90
C ALA A 83 3.15 0.57 -1.61
N SER A 84 4.02 1.59 -1.66
CA SER A 84 4.69 2.11 -0.48
C SER A 84 5.02 3.59 -0.62
N SER A 85 5.12 4.29 0.50
CA SER A 85 5.69 5.64 0.54
C SER A 85 7.22 5.63 0.70
N TYR A 86 7.82 4.49 1.03
CA TYR A 86 9.28 4.35 1.16
C TYR A 86 9.79 3.18 0.33
N TRP A 87 10.75 3.48 -0.55
CA TRP A 87 11.37 2.51 -1.44
C TRP A 87 12.88 2.54 -1.27
N LEU A 88 13.47 1.37 -1.05
CA LEU A 88 14.92 1.21 -1.00
C LEU A 88 15.35 0.53 -2.29
N ILE A 89 16.21 1.21 -3.04
CA ILE A 89 16.81 0.71 -4.27
C ILE A 89 18.31 0.60 -4.03
N SER A 90 18.87 -0.59 -4.21
CA SER A 90 20.29 -0.84 -4.01
C SER A 90 20.93 -1.40 -5.27
N ALA A 91 22.25 -1.34 -5.37
CA ALA A 91 22.97 -2.29 -6.20
C ALA A 91 22.62 -3.74 -5.79
N LEU A 92 22.89 -4.73 -6.64
CA LEU A 92 22.44 -6.11 -6.38
C LEU A 92 22.82 -6.55 -4.97
N ASN A 93 21.79 -6.95 -4.20
CA ASN A 93 21.91 -7.16 -2.77
C ASN A 93 21.35 -8.53 -2.34
N PRO A 94 22.20 -9.42 -1.80
CA PRO A 94 21.77 -10.76 -1.38
C PRO A 94 20.78 -10.75 -0.21
N PHE A 95 20.83 -9.74 0.67
CA PHE A 95 19.86 -9.59 1.76
C PHE A 95 18.47 -9.19 1.26
N LEU A 96 18.38 -8.67 0.03
CA LEU A 96 17.14 -8.36 -0.67
C LEU A 96 16.85 -9.39 -1.78
N GLY A 97 17.27 -10.64 -1.58
CA GLY A 97 16.98 -11.75 -2.49
C GLY A 97 17.73 -11.72 -3.82
N GLY A 98 18.76 -10.87 -3.94
CA GLY A 98 19.68 -10.90 -5.08
C GLY A 98 20.45 -12.21 -5.12
N THR A 99 20.62 -12.79 -6.32
CA THR A 99 21.36 -14.03 -6.55
C THR A 99 22.42 -13.78 -7.60
N SER A 100 23.66 -14.21 -7.36
CA SER A 100 24.73 -14.12 -8.36
C SER A 100 24.84 -15.42 -9.16
N SER A 101 25.01 -15.30 -10.47
CA SER A 101 25.26 -16.43 -11.37
C SER A 101 26.73 -16.89 -11.35
N SER A 102 27.64 -16.00 -10.96
CA SER A 102 29.10 -16.20 -10.90
C SER A 102 29.64 -16.39 -9.48
N GLY A 103 28.77 -16.38 -8.46
CA GLY A 103 29.16 -16.40 -7.05
C GLY A 103 29.64 -15.05 -6.50
N SER A 104 29.69 -14.01 -7.34
CA SER A 104 30.05 -12.64 -6.97
C SER A 104 28.84 -11.71 -7.07
N TYR A 105 28.52 -11.01 -5.99
CA TYR A 105 27.48 -9.97 -5.94
C TYR A 105 28.10 -8.57 -6.11
N ALA A 106 29.04 -8.45 -7.04
CA ALA A 106 29.91 -7.29 -7.17
C ALA A 106 30.00 -6.89 -8.64
N ASN A 107 30.35 -5.63 -8.86
CA ASN A 107 30.55 -4.94 -10.13
C ASN A 107 29.32 -4.25 -10.74
N ASP A 108 28.23 -4.11 -9.98
CA ASP A 108 26.99 -3.45 -10.41
C ASP A 108 27.10 -1.92 -10.35
N PHE A 109 27.94 -1.35 -11.21
CA PHE A 109 28.10 0.10 -11.28
C PHE A 109 27.04 0.73 -12.16
N PHE A 110 26.08 1.41 -11.55
CA PHE A 110 25.09 2.16 -12.32
C PHE A 110 24.67 3.47 -11.68
N LYS A 111 24.06 4.31 -12.52
CA LYS A 111 23.44 5.58 -12.14
C LYS A 111 21.95 5.50 -12.41
N LEU A 112 21.17 5.60 -11.34
CA LEU A 112 19.73 5.75 -11.41
C LEU A 112 19.39 7.09 -12.08
N LYS A 113 18.62 7.04 -13.16
CA LYS A 113 18.18 8.22 -13.91
C LYS A 113 16.81 8.70 -13.48
N SER A 114 15.87 7.77 -13.32
CA SER A 114 14.50 8.10 -12.89
C SER A 114 13.77 6.87 -12.38
N VAL A 115 12.73 7.09 -11.59
CA VAL A 115 11.71 6.09 -11.27
C VAL A 115 10.35 6.60 -11.72
N ALA A 116 9.42 5.70 -12.02
CA ALA A 116 8.04 6.03 -12.29
C ALA A 116 7.10 4.98 -11.69
N GLY A 117 5.87 5.40 -11.44
CA GLY A 117 4.84 4.64 -10.76
C GLY A 117 3.52 5.38 -10.70
N PHE A 118 2.54 4.73 -10.11
CA PHE A 118 1.21 5.29 -9.89
C PHE A 118 1.01 5.58 -8.41
N ALA A 119 0.54 6.77 -8.08
CA ALA A 119 0.05 7.05 -6.72
C ALA A 119 -1.34 6.43 -6.54
N ALA A 120 -1.63 5.95 -5.33
CA ALA A 120 -3.00 5.57 -5.00
C ALA A 120 -3.95 6.75 -5.26
N PRO A 121 -5.13 6.52 -5.86
CA PRO A 121 -6.10 7.58 -6.02
C PRO A 121 -6.47 8.14 -4.64
N PRO A 122 -6.69 9.46 -4.51
CA PRO A 122 -7.09 10.05 -3.25
C PRO A 122 -8.37 9.35 -2.75
N PRO A 123 -8.52 9.16 -1.43
CA PRO A 123 -9.72 8.54 -0.88
C PRO A 123 -10.95 9.29 -1.40
N PRO A 124 -12.03 8.57 -1.77
CA PRO A 124 -13.25 9.22 -2.21
C PRO A 124 -13.69 10.21 -1.12
N PRO A 125 -14.20 11.40 -1.49
CA PRO A 125 -14.70 12.35 -0.51
C PRO A 125 -15.71 11.63 0.38
N SER A 126 -15.61 11.85 1.69
CA SER A 126 -16.49 11.20 2.67
C SER A 126 -17.94 11.58 2.37
N THR A 127 -18.66 10.74 1.62
CA THR A 127 -20.10 10.91 1.40
C THR A 127 -20.85 10.36 2.60
N SER A 128 -20.66 10.96 3.77
CA SER A 128 -21.64 10.84 4.84
C SER A 128 -22.83 11.71 4.45
N VAL A 129 -23.63 11.24 3.50
CA VAL A 129 -24.96 11.80 3.27
C VAL A 129 -25.76 11.42 4.51
N PRO A 130 -26.28 12.38 5.29
CA PRO A 130 -27.20 12.05 6.37
C PRO A 130 -28.31 11.19 5.82
N GLU A 131 -28.61 10.06 6.46
CA GLU A 131 -29.73 9.22 6.09
C GLU A 131 -30.96 10.12 5.85
N PRO A 132 -31.60 10.05 4.67
CA PRO A 132 -32.66 10.98 4.33
C PRO A 132 -33.72 10.99 5.44
N SER A 133 -34.14 12.17 5.89
CA SER A 133 -35.19 12.35 6.91
C SER A 133 -36.50 11.61 6.57
N THR A 134 -36.64 11.11 5.35
CA THR A 134 -37.69 10.19 4.92
C THR A 134 -37.68 8.85 5.65
N LEU A 135 -36.54 8.30 6.08
CA LEU A 135 -36.49 7.09 6.93
C LEU A 135 -37.09 7.36 8.31
N LEU A 136 -36.76 8.52 8.90
CA LEU A 136 -37.36 8.97 10.15
C LEU A 136 -38.88 9.21 9.99
N LEU A 137 -39.29 9.84 8.88
CA LEU A 137 -40.71 10.13 8.61
C LEU A 137 -41.52 8.84 8.34
N LEU A 138 -40.94 7.88 7.60
CA LEU A 138 -41.54 6.57 7.35
C LEU A 138 -41.67 5.77 8.65
N GLY A 139 -40.62 5.74 9.48
CA GLY A 139 -40.66 5.14 10.81
C GLY A 139 -41.71 5.78 11.71
N GLY A 140 -41.79 7.12 11.72
CA GLY A 140 -42.79 7.87 12.46
C GLY A 140 -44.23 7.58 11.99
N ALA A 141 -44.47 7.53 10.68
CA ALA A 141 -45.78 7.24 10.13
C ALA A 141 -46.27 5.81 10.46
N LEU A 142 -45.39 4.82 10.36
CA LEU A 142 -45.69 3.43 10.72
C LEU A 142 -45.99 3.28 12.23
N LEU A 143 -45.25 3.99 13.07
CA LEU A 143 -45.45 3.97 14.52
C LEU A 143 -46.80 4.63 14.91
N ILE A 144 -47.17 5.74 14.26
CA ILE A 144 -48.48 6.37 14.42
C ILE A 144 -49.62 5.44 13.95
N MET A 145 -49.46 4.74 12.82
CA MET A 145 -50.46 3.78 12.33
C MET A 145 -50.68 2.61 13.29
N THR A 146 -49.60 2.00 13.79
CA THR A 146 -49.70 0.88 14.74
C THR A 146 -50.32 1.28 16.07
N MET A 147 -50.04 2.50 16.56
CA MET A 147 -50.68 3.05 17.76
C MET A 147 -52.18 3.31 17.57
N ARG A 148 -52.60 3.79 16.38
CA ARG A 148 -54.03 4.02 16.07
C ARG A 148 -54.81 2.73 15.94
N ALA A 149 -54.24 1.70 15.30
CA ALA A 149 -54.90 0.40 15.12
C ALA A 149 -55.21 -0.29 16.46
N ARG A 150 -54.34 -0.15 17.47
CA ARG A 150 -54.55 -0.73 18.81
C ARG A 150 -55.67 -0.04 19.59
N LYS A 151 -55.87 1.26 19.39
CA LYS A 151 -56.92 2.02 20.09
C LYS A 151 -58.32 1.75 19.55
N ALA A 152 -58.45 1.37 18.28
CA ALA A 152 -59.72 1.00 17.66
C ALA A 152 -60.25 -0.38 18.08
N GLY A 153 -59.38 -1.29 18.55
CA GLY A 153 -59.77 -2.63 19.00
C GLY A 153 -60.27 -2.75 20.43
N GLN A 154 -60.28 -1.66 21.22
CA GLN A 154 -60.66 -1.66 22.64
C GLN A 154 -62.03 -1.02 22.94
N GLY A 155 -62.83 -0.72 21.91
CA GLY A 155 -64.09 0.04 22.05
C GLY A 155 -65.37 -0.75 22.31
N ASP A 156 -65.38 -2.10 22.22
CA ASP A 156 -66.63 -2.88 22.12
C ASP A 156 -66.70 -4.07 23.11
N SER A 157 -66.42 -3.82 24.40
CA SER A 157 -66.47 -4.89 25.43
C SER A 157 -67.08 -4.44 26.76
N GLY A 158 -68.15 -3.67 26.73
CA GLY A 158 -68.88 -3.35 27.95
C GLY A 158 -70.31 -2.91 27.66
N LEU A 159 -71.27 -3.52 28.38
CA LEU A 159 -72.73 -3.30 28.37
C LEU A 159 -73.46 -4.21 27.35
N ALA A 160 -74.38 -5.11 27.70
CA ALA A 160 -75.09 -5.36 28.94
C ALA A 160 -75.68 -6.79 28.94
N LEU A 161 -75.48 -7.54 30.03
CA LEU A 161 -76.31 -8.69 30.38
C LEU A 161 -76.59 -8.59 31.88
N GLN A 162 -77.76 -8.07 32.25
CA GLN A 162 -78.36 -8.29 33.57
C GLN A 162 -79.88 -8.24 33.42
N ALA A 163 -80.48 -9.30 33.97
CA ALA A 163 -81.91 -9.60 34.05
C ALA A 163 -82.62 -8.74 35.10
#